data_AF-A0A420E171-F1
#
_entry.id   AF-A0A420E171-F1
#
_cell.length_a   1.000
_cell.length_b   1.000
_cell.length_c   1.000
_cell.angle_alpha   90.00
_cell.angle_beta   90.00
_cell.angle_gamma   90.00
#
_symmetry.space_group_name_H-M   'P 1'
#
loop_
_entity.id
_entity.type
_entity.pdbx_description
1 polymer ?
#
loop_
_entity_poly.entity_id
_entity_poly.type
_entity_poly.pdbx_seq_one_letter_code
_entity_poly.pdbx_strand_id
1 'polypeptide(L)'
;MKKLITLSSLLLLLFSFSCSNQKKENNTATIKNEIDSYLTKAMELHNIPGLALAVIKNDKIVYKNYLGKSSLENNKPVDENTLFRVFSATKLITSTGIFQLIQNKQLSLEDKISKYISDLPQQWQEIKVKNLLSHSSGLPDIIRYKSTLTDEELMEKLFNDKMNFAIGKQFQYNQTNYWLLAQIIEKITGMSFDDYILKNQFDNSTNEVLFSSNSQETIPNRATRYFYNEKTKEFEKDTNNSGVRGHSGNGLNITLEKFIEWNKKLDDDILLSDKVKTEMWEPFSFTNKKDHFLHGWNSIQVNGMDSYGFSGGNLAAFRKFTDNNATIILLSNGYKIPAYDIIINDIARISIPELKAKKLAKEEDVMNFVIRHQFNEAIQSFKKLKEENPNSDFDNLKWNINSIGNSYIYSKNNIENAIDVFKFNAEVNPNWWVSKASLAEAYEMKNDSLKAIKNYKKAILLNENNEWNYNEQMKNKIAELKNK
;
A
#
# COMPACT_ATOMS: atom_id res chain seq x y z
N MET A 1 20.64 52.71 55.71
CA MET A 1 19.41 51.92 55.48
C MET A 1 18.61 52.65 54.40
N LYS A 2 18.21 52.15 53.24
CA LYS A 2 18.09 50.82 52.63
C LYS A 2 18.21 51.01 51.09
N LYS A 3 18.98 50.14 50.43
CA LYS A 3 18.89 49.80 48.99
C LYS A 3 18.37 48.35 48.89
N LEU A 4 17.96 47.94 47.70
CA LEU A 4 17.50 46.60 47.26
C LEU A 4 15.99 46.34 47.30
N ILE A 5 15.29 46.84 46.27
CA ILE A 5 14.06 46.21 45.75
C ILE A 5 14.09 46.36 44.22
N THR A 6 14.81 45.49 43.50
CA THR A 6 14.66 45.27 42.06
C THR A 6 15.50 44.05 41.65
N LEU A 7 15.08 42.83 42.02
CA LEU A 7 15.66 41.61 41.40
C LEU A 7 14.77 40.35 41.45
N SER A 8 13.54 40.39 41.99
CA SER A 8 12.72 39.17 42.15
C SER A 8 11.72 38.90 41.03
N SER A 9 11.50 39.85 40.11
CA SER A 9 10.46 39.71 39.06
C SER A 9 10.96 39.08 37.75
N LEU A 10 12.27 38.96 37.56
CA LEU A 10 12.86 38.39 36.32
C LEU A 10 13.10 36.87 36.40
N LEU A 11 13.13 36.29 37.60
CA LEU A 11 13.41 34.85 37.78
C LEU A 11 12.17 33.94 37.61
N LEU A 12 10.96 34.48 37.76
CA LEU A 12 9.70 33.73 37.66
C LEU A 12 9.20 33.53 36.22
N LEU A 13 9.71 34.30 35.26
CA LEU A 13 9.41 34.13 33.83
C LEU A 13 10.27 33.04 33.17
N LEU A 14 11.39 32.63 33.78
CA LEU A 14 12.27 31.58 33.23
C LEU A 14 11.87 30.15 33.62
N PHE A 15 11.04 29.95 34.65
CA PHE A 15 10.58 28.61 35.06
C PHE A 15 9.36 28.09 34.28
N SER A 16 8.61 28.97 33.61
CA SER A 16 7.40 28.59 32.88
C SER A 16 7.68 27.99 31.49
N PHE A 17 8.87 28.24 30.93
CA PHE A 17 9.27 27.70 29.62
C PHE A 17 9.86 26.27 29.68
N SER A 18 10.40 25.83 30.83
CA SER A 18 11.01 24.49 30.95
C SER A 18 10.01 23.33 31.01
N CYS A 19 8.80 23.53 31.56
CA CYS A 19 7.82 22.44 31.71
C CYS A 19 7.12 22.05 30.39
N SER A 20 7.13 22.93 29.37
CA SER A 20 6.55 22.63 28.05
C SER A 20 7.44 21.70 27.21
N ASN A 21 8.78 21.84 27.31
CA ASN A 21 9.71 21.02 26.54
C ASN A 21 9.82 19.58 27.07
N GLN A 22 9.77 19.39 28.39
CA GLN A 22 9.86 18.06 29.00
C GLN A 22 8.69 17.14 28.59
N LYS A 23 7.49 17.69 28.39
CA LYS A 23 6.30 16.92 27.99
C LYS A 23 6.36 16.50 26.51
N LYS A 24 7.01 17.29 25.64
CA LYS A 24 7.20 16.99 24.20
C LYS A 24 8.28 15.95 23.97
N GLU A 25 9.44 16.05 24.64
CA GLU A 25 10.51 15.05 24.53
C GLU A 25 10.06 13.65 25.00
N ASN A 26 9.33 13.58 26.11
CA ASN A 26 8.81 12.33 26.63
C ASN A 26 7.83 11.63 25.68
N ASN A 27 7.00 12.39 24.94
CA ASN A 27 6.02 11.81 24.02
C ASN A 27 6.68 11.23 22.75
N THR A 28 7.65 11.93 22.16
CA THR A 28 8.39 11.42 20.98
C THR A 28 9.23 10.19 21.32
N ALA A 29 9.91 10.19 22.48
CA ALA A 29 10.66 9.04 22.95
C ALA A 29 9.75 7.81 23.18
N THR A 30 8.52 8.05 23.66
CA THR A 30 7.53 6.98 23.87
C THR A 30 7.02 6.41 22.54
N ILE A 31 6.65 7.27 21.57
CA ILE A 31 6.21 6.83 20.23
C ILE A 31 7.32 6.02 19.54
N LYS A 32 8.58 6.49 19.61
CA LYS A 32 9.70 5.77 19.02
C LYS A 32 9.84 4.36 19.59
N ASN A 33 9.81 4.22 20.91
CA ASN A 33 9.93 2.93 21.57
C ASN A 33 8.75 1.99 21.26
N GLU A 34 7.53 2.53 21.18
CA GLU A 34 6.34 1.76 20.77
C GLU A 34 6.50 1.22 19.33
N ILE A 35 6.93 2.08 18.40
CA ILE A 35 7.15 1.70 17.00
C ILE A 35 8.30 0.69 16.87
N ASP A 36 9.45 0.91 17.54
CA ASP A 36 10.59 0.00 17.49
C ASP A 36 10.23 -1.39 18.02
N SER A 37 9.45 -1.45 19.12
CA SER A 37 8.97 -2.71 19.68
C SER A 37 8.02 -3.43 18.72
N TYR A 38 7.07 -2.69 18.12
CA TYR A 38 6.16 -3.22 17.10
C TYR A 38 6.92 -3.77 15.89
N LEU A 39 7.81 -2.97 15.31
CA LEU A 39 8.53 -3.34 14.09
C LEU A 39 9.43 -4.55 14.33
N THR A 40 10.07 -4.66 15.49
CA THR A 40 10.86 -5.84 15.84
C THR A 40 10.02 -7.12 15.77
N LYS A 41 8.83 -7.11 16.40
CA LYS A 41 7.90 -8.25 16.40
C LYS A 41 7.33 -8.51 15.01
N ALA A 42 6.94 -7.47 14.29
CA ALA A 42 6.40 -7.59 12.94
C ALA A 42 7.44 -8.16 11.97
N MET A 43 8.70 -7.72 12.04
CA MET A 43 9.79 -8.25 11.23
C MET A 43 10.06 -9.72 11.52
N GLU A 44 10.08 -10.12 12.79
CA GLU A 44 10.23 -11.53 13.18
C GLU A 44 9.06 -12.38 12.66
N LEU A 45 7.83 -11.94 12.92
CA LEU A 45 6.61 -12.61 12.51
C LEU A 45 6.54 -12.81 10.99
N HIS A 46 6.70 -11.73 10.25
CA HIS A 46 6.55 -11.73 8.81
C HIS A 46 7.84 -12.13 8.08
N ASN A 47 8.91 -12.42 8.84
CA ASN A 47 10.25 -12.74 8.36
C ASN A 47 10.72 -11.71 7.31
N ILE A 48 10.70 -10.42 7.67
CA ILE A 48 11.05 -9.33 6.75
C ILE A 48 12.58 -9.20 6.72
N PRO A 49 13.26 -9.35 5.56
CA PRO A 49 14.71 -9.26 5.49
C PRO A 49 15.25 -7.90 5.90
N GLY A 50 14.65 -6.82 5.38
CA GLY A 50 14.97 -5.44 5.73
C GLY A 50 13.83 -4.48 5.41
N LEU A 51 13.78 -3.38 6.17
CA LEU A 51 12.83 -2.30 5.97
C LEU A 51 13.41 -0.94 6.35
N ALA A 52 12.85 0.11 5.76
CA ALA A 52 13.02 1.50 6.15
C ALA A 52 11.62 2.10 6.39
N LEU A 53 11.46 2.86 7.48
CA LEU A 53 10.18 3.47 7.83
C LEU A 53 10.36 4.89 8.33
N ALA A 54 9.48 5.79 7.88
CA ALA A 54 9.33 7.13 8.43
C ALA A 54 7.89 7.45 8.78
N VAL A 55 7.73 8.22 9.85
CA VAL A 55 6.48 8.88 10.23
C VAL A 55 6.76 10.37 10.30
N ILE A 56 6.06 11.11 9.45
CA ILE A 56 6.04 12.57 9.44
C ILE A 56 4.72 13.00 10.04
N LYS A 57 4.77 13.94 11.00
CA LYS A 57 3.58 14.50 11.63
C LYS A 57 3.80 15.97 11.95
N ASN A 58 2.84 16.82 11.57
CA ASN A 58 2.94 18.27 11.72
C ASN A 58 4.28 18.79 11.17
N ASP A 59 4.59 18.38 9.94
CA ASP A 59 5.80 18.74 9.18
C ASP A 59 7.14 18.34 9.85
N LYS A 60 7.10 17.43 10.83
CA LYS A 60 8.27 16.93 11.55
C LYS A 60 8.37 15.42 11.43
N ILE A 61 9.60 14.94 11.21
CA ILE A 61 9.90 13.51 11.31
C ILE A 61 9.82 13.12 12.80
N VAL A 62 8.77 12.40 13.19
CA VAL A 62 8.58 11.91 14.56
C VAL A 62 9.13 10.49 14.75
N TYR A 63 9.35 9.77 13.65
CA TYR A 63 10.05 8.50 13.62
C TYR A 63 10.76 8.32 12.27
N LYS A 64 11.99 7.80 12.29
CA LYS A 64 12.73 7.35 11.11
C LYS A 64 13.68 6.25 11.54
N ASN A 65 13.64 5.10 10.88
CA ASN A 65 14.55 4.00 11.17
C ASN A 65 14.80 3.11 9.95
N TYR A 66 15.94 2.42 10.00
CA TYR A 66 16.42 1.47 9.00
C TYR A 66 16.77 0.17 9.72
N LEU A 67 16.13 -0.93 9.33
CA LEU A 67 16.21 -2.20 10.05
C LEU A 67 16.52 -3.36 9.09
N GLY A 68 17.26 -4.34 9.58
CA GLY A 68 17.56 -5.57 8.83
C GLY A 68 18.57 -5.36 7.70
N LYS A 69 18.40 -6.14 6.61
CA LYS A 69 19.37 -6.27 5.53
C LYS A 69 18.77 -5.90 4.18
N SER A 70 19.46 -5.03 3.44
CA SER A 70 19.13 -4.68 2.05
C SER A 70 19.52 -5.79 1.06
N SER A 71 20.50 -6.63 1.41
CA SER A 71 20.86 -7.87 0.71
C SER A 71 21.26 -8.96 1.71
N LEU A 72 20.66 -10.13 1.58
CA LEU A 72 20.97 -11.32 2.36
C LEU A 72 22.32 -11.94 1.96
N GLU A 73 22.67 -11.93 0.67
CA GLU A 73 23.90 -12.55 0.16
C GLU A 73 25.14 -11.79 0.62
N ASN A 74 25.06 -10.45 0.59
CA ASN A 74 26.18 -9.58 0.95
C ASN A 74 26.15 -9.20 2.43
N ASN A 75 25.17 -9.69 3.20
CA ASN A 75 24.91 -9.30 4.58
C ASN A 75 24.85 -7.76 4.78
N LYS A 76 24.37 -7.04 3.75
CA LYS A 76 24.41 -5.58 3.72
C LYS A 76 23.24 -5.03 4.54
N PRO A 77 23.47 -4.13 5.53
CA PRO A 77 22.38 -3.53 6.29
C PRO A 77 21.48 -2.66 5.39
N VAL A 78 20.26 -2.42 5.83
CA VAL A 78 19.49 -1.27 5.33
C VAL A 78 20.03 0.00 6.00
N ASP A 79 20.26 1.04 5.21
CA ASP A 79 20.79 2.34 5.62
C ASP A 79 20.14 3.48 4.82
N GLU A 80 20.52 4.73 5.10
CA GLU A 80 20.02 5.93 4.43
C GLU A 80 20.31 5.99 2.93
N ASN A 81 21.30 5.24 2.45
CA ASN A 81 21.68 5.17 1.04
C ASN A 81 20.96 4.05 0.30
N THR A 82 20.19 3.21 1.00
CA THR A 82 19.52 2.06 0.42
C THR A 82 18.36 2.50 -0.48
N LEU A 83 18.45 2.16 -1.77
CA LEU A 83 17.42 2.39 -2.77
C LEU A 83 16.40 1.25 -2.75
N PHE A 84 15.11 1.58 -2.60
CA PHE A 84 14.03 0.59 -2.71
C PHE A 84 13.25 0.81 -4.00
N ARG A 85 13.04 -0.25 -4.79
CA ARG A 85 12.03 -0.21 -5.86
C ARG A 85 10.66 -0.18 -5.20
N VAL A 86 9.89 0.87 -5.42
CA VAL A 86 8.57 1.04 -4.78
C VAL A 86 7.42 0.49 -5.60
N PHE A 87 7.71 -0.12 -6.76
CA PHE A 87 6.74 -0.75 -7.66
C PHE A 87 5.53 0.16 -7.87
N SER A 88 4.31 -0.36 -7.73
CA SER A 88 3.08 0.37 -8.01
C SER A 88 2.94 1.72 -7.30
N ALA A 89 3.60 1.95 -6.16
CA ALA A 89 3.63 3.27 -5.53
C ALA A 89 4.29 4.36 -6.42
N THR A 90 5.05 3.97 -7.45
CA THR A 90 5.53 4.86 -8.53
C THR A 90 4.39 5.67 -9.17
N LYS A 91 3.17 5.11 -9.21
CA LYS A 91 2.00 5.78 -9.76
C LYS A 91 1.66 7.09 -9.07
N LEU A 92 2.02 7.25 -7.80
CA LEU A 92 1.88 8.54 -7.09
C LEU A 92 2.72 9.63 -7.76
N ILE A 93 3.95 9.28 -8.14
CA ILE A 93 4.90 10.18 -8.79
C ILE A 93 4.45 10.51 -10.22
N THR A 94 4.02 9.50 -10.98
CA THR A 94 3.48 9.70 -12.33
C THR A 94 2.23 10.56 -12.32
N SER A 95 1.29 10.29 -11.41
CA SER A 95 0.05 11.06 -11.30
C SER A 95 0.36 12.51 -10.94
N THR A 96 1.33 12.75 -10.03
CA THR A 96 1.81 14.09 -9.71
C THR A 96 2.37 14.80 -10.96
N GLY A 97 3.12 14.11 -11.82
CA GLY A 97 3.62 14.67 -13.09
C GLY A 97 2.49 15.05 -14.07
N ILE A 98 1.44 14.23 -14.14
CA ILE A 98 0.23 14.57 -14.92
C ILE A 98 -0.46 15.80 -14.36
N PHE A 99 -0.61 15.89 -13.04
CA PHE A 99 -1.20 17.05 -12.39
C PHE A 99 -0.32 18.32 -12.46
N GLN A 100 1.00 18.19 -12.60
CA GLN A 100 1.88 19.33 -12.91
C GLN A 100 1.56 19.91 -14.29
N LEU A 101 1.33 19.06 -15.31
CA LEU A 101 0.89 19.50 -16.63
C LEU A 101 -0.52 20.13 -16.60
N ILE A 102 -1.43 19.60 -15.78
CA ILE A 102 -2.78 20.16 -15.59
C ILE A 102 -2.71 21.53 -14.92
N GLN A 103 -1.92 21.67 -13.86
CA GLN A 103 -1.70 22.95 -13.17
C GLN A 103 -1.15 24.01 -14.13
N ASN A 104 -0.26 23.61 -15.04
CA ASN A 104 0.32 24.47 -16.07
C ASN A 104 -0.60 24.69 -17.29
N LYS A 105 -1.84 24.18 -17.25
CA LYS A 105 -2.85 24.27 -18.31
C LYS A 105 -2.41 23.64 -19.65
N GLN A 106 -1.45 22.72 -19.61
CA GLN A 106 -0.96 21.98 -20.79
C GLN A 106 -1.77 20.71 -21.05
N LEU A 107 -2.52 20.26 -20.04
CA LEU A 107 -3.34 19.05 -20.05
C LEU A 107 -4.64 19.31 -19.27
N SER A 108 -5.70 18.58 -19.60
CA SER A 108 -6.94 18.52 -18.82
C SER A 108 -7.32 17.08 -18.52
N LEU A 109 -7.95 16.84 -17.36
CA LEU A 109 -8.59 15.56 -17.05
C LEU A 109 -9.61 15.12 -18.11
N GLU A 110 -10.24 16.09 -18.79
CA GLU A 110 -11.27 15.86 -19.80
C GLU A 110 -10.71 15.69 -21.22
N ASP A 111 -9.42 15.93 -21.43
CA ASP A 111 -8.81 15.73 -22.75
C ASP A 111 -8.89 14.26 -23.14
N LYS A 112 -9.29 14.02 -24.40
CA LYS A 112 -9.21 12.70 -25.03
C LYS A 112 -7.75 12.35 -25.30
N ILE A 113 -7.36 11.11 -25.05
CA ILE A 113 -5.97 10.66 -25.25
C ILE A 113 -5.55 10.71 -26.73
N SER A 114 -6.51 10.66 -27.66
CA SER A 114 -6.30 10.80 -29.11
C SER A 114 -5.77 12.17 -29.54
N LYS A 115 -5.83 13.19 -28.66
CA LYS A 115 -5.16 14.48 -28.86
C LYS A 115 -3.63 14.36 -28.79
N TYR A 116 -3.12 13.36 -28.10
CA TYR A 116 -1.69 13.20 -27.80
C TYR A 116 -1.08 11.95 -28.45
N ILE A 117 -1.87 10.90 -28.61
CA ILE A 117 -1.43 9.60 -29.13
C ILE A 117 -2.13 9.33 -30.46
N SER A 118 -1.34 9.21 -31.53
CA SER A 118 -1.82 8.91 -32.87
C SER A 118 -2.18 7.42 -33.04
N ASP A 119 -2.89 7.11 -34.12
CA ASP A 119 -3.14 5.74 -34.59
C ASP A 119 -3.85 4.81 -33.59
N LEU A 120 -4.60 5.39 -32.65
CA LEU A 120 -5.40 4.64 -31.69
C LEU A 120 -6.62 3.99 -32.35
N PRO A 121 -6.98 2.75 -31.96
CA PRO A 121 -8.25 2.13 -32.32
C PRO A 121 -9.42 3.05 -32.00
N GLN A 122 -10.46 3.03 -32.84
CA GLN A 122 -11.63 3.90 -32.67
C GLN A 122 -12.23 3.84 -31.25
N GLN A 123 -12.26 2.65 -30.64
CA GLN A 123 -12.79 2.45 -29.28
C GLN A 123 -11.97 3.13 -28.18
N TRP A 124 -10.68 3.38 -28.43
CA TRP A 124 -9.76 3.99 -27.47
C TRP A 124 -9.74 5.52 -27.57
N GLN A 125 -10.17 6.08 -28.72
CA GLN A 125 -10.10 7.51 -28.99
C GLN A 125 -10.99 8.36 -28.05
N GLU A 126 -12.02 7.76 -27.45
CA GLU A 126 -12.92 8.42 -26.49
C GLU A 126 -12.42 8.35 -25.04
N ILE A 127 -11.34 7.59 -24.77
CA ILE A 127 -10.74 7.52 -23.44
C ILE A 127 -10.17 8.89 -23.08
N LYS A 128 -10.45 9.36 -21.87
CA LYS A 128 -9.92 10.62 -21.34
C LYS A 128 -8.78 10.38 -20.36
N VAL A 129 -7.98 11.41 -20.10
CA VAL A 129 -6.88 11.37 -19.11
C VAL A 129 -7.35 10.87 -17.74
N LYS A 130 -8.50 11.36 -17.25
CA LYS A 130 -9.08 10.89 -15.99
C LYS A 130 -9.38 9.39 -15.96
N ASN A 131 -9.69 8.78 -17.10
CA ASN A 131 -9.96 7.34 -17.17
C ASN A 131 -8.70 6.50 -17.01
N LEU A 132 -7.56 7.01 -17.49
CA LEU A 132 -6.26 6.37 -17.28
C LEU A 132 -5.87 6.43 -15.79
N LEU A 133 -5.93 7.62 -15.19
CA LEU A 133 -5.60 7.86 -13.77
C LEU A 133 -6.48 7.03 -12.82
N SER A 134 -7.76 6.89 -13.13
CA SER A 134 -8.74 6.22 -12.27
C SER A 134 -8.87 4.71 -12.51
N HIS A 135 -8.08 4.14 -13.42
CA HIS A 135 -8.23 2.74 -13.82
C HIS A 135 -9.63 2.38 -14.36
N SER A 136 -10.28 3.33 -15.03
CA SER A 136 -11.64 3.18 -15.57
C SER A 136 -11.69 3.12 -17.11
N SER A 137 -10.54 2.90 -17.75
CA SER A 137 -10.41 2.92 -19.21
C SER A 137 -11.09 1.75 -19.92
N GLY A 138 -11.10 0.56 -19.31
CA GLY A 138 -11.56 -0.68 -19.96
C GLY A 138 -10.55 -1.32 -20.91
N LEU A 139 -9.31 -0.80 -20.96
CA LEU A 139 -8.26 -1.28 -21.85
C LEU A 139 -7.82 -2.72 -21.54
N PRO A 140 -7.30 -3.47 -22.53
CA PRO A 140 -6.48 -4.66 -22.27
C PRO A 140 -5.20 -4.30 -21.51
N ASP A 141 -4.65 -5.25 -20.77
CA ASP A 141 -3.50 -5.01 -19.88
C ASP A 141 -2.18 -5.52 -20.51
N ILE A 142 -1.19 -4.63 -20.62
CA ILE A 142 0.14 -4.93 -21.19
C ILE A 142 0.85 -6.09 -20.49
N ILE A 143 0.54 -6.36 -19.21
CA ILE A 143 1.17 -7.46 -18.45
C ILE A 143 0.88 -8.85 -19.02
N ARG A 144 -0.11 -8.97 -19.92
CA ARG A 144 -0.42 -10.21 -20.64
C ARG A 144 0.64 -10.61 -21.66
N TYR A 145 1.47 -9.65 -22.07
CA TYR A 145 2.46 -9.85 -23.12
C TYR A 145 3.88 -9.82 -22.55
N LYS A 146 4.82 -10.40 -23.31
CA LYS A 146 6.23 -10.41 -22.92
C LYS A 146 6.79 -8.99 -22.98
N SER A 147 7.54 -8.60 -21.95
CA SER A 147 8.23 -7.30 -21.90
C SER A 147 9.30 -7.14 -22.98
N THR A 148 9.74 -8.23 -23.62
CA THR A 148 10.71 -8.25 -24.71
C THR A 148 10.15 -7.83 -26.07
N LEU A 149 8.82 -7.74 -26.23
CA LEU A 149 8.24 -7.21 -27.48
C LEU A 149 8.66 -5.76 -27.69
N THR A 150 8.75 -5.31 -28.93
CA THR A 150 8.87 -3.88 -29.29
C THR A 150 7.56 -3.13 -29.00
N ASP A 151 7.61 -1.79 -28.97
CA ASP A 151 6.41 -0.97 -28.70
C ASP A 151 5.38 -1.18 -29.82
N GLU A 152 5.85 -1.26 -31.07
CA GLU A 152 5.04 -1.48 -32.26
C GLU A 152 4.32 -2.84 -32.21
N GLU A 153 5.04 -3.94 -31.95
CA GLU A 153 4.45 -5.28 -31.84
C GLU A 153 3.46 -5.38 -30.68
N LEU A 154 3.76 -4.73 -29.55
CA LEU A 154 2.86 -4.72 -28.39
C LEU A 154 1.59 -3.92 -28.69
N MET A 155 1.71 -2.76 -29.33
CA MET A 155 0.56 -1.95 -29.76
C MET A 155 -0.32 -2.71 -30.72
N GLU A 156 0.25 -3.35 -31.74
CA GLU A 156 -0.51 -4.17 -32.69
C GLU A 156 -1.32 -5.26 -31.96
N LYS A 157 -0.71 -5.93 -30.98
CA LYS A 157 -1.42 -6.94 -30.17
C LYS A 157 -2.52 -6.34 -29.32
N LEU A 158 -2.25 -5.27 -28.59
CA LEU A 158 -3.23 -4.60 -27.74
C LEU A 158 -4.40 -4.01 -28.53
N PHE A 159 -4.14 -3.51 -29.75
CA PHE A 159 -5.17 -2.94 -30.62
C PHE A 159 -6.14 -3.98 -31.15
N ASN A 160 -5.69 -5.24 -31.28
CA ASN A 160 -6.52 -6.37 -31.67
C ASN A 160 -7.32 -6.96 -30.49
N ASP A 161 -6.95 -6.64 -29.25
CA ASP A 161 -7.68 -7.07 -28.06
C ASP A 161 -8.96 -6.23 -27.86
N LYS A 162 -10.04 -6.91 -27.43
CA LYS A 162 -11.29 -6.23 -27.10
C LYS A 162 -11.15 -5.44 -25.79
N MET A 163 -11.87 -4.32 -25.71
CA MET A 163 -12.12 -3.63 -24.44
C MET A 163 -12.74 -4.61 -23.44
N ASN A 164 -12.22 -4.64 -22.20
CA ASN A 164 -12.75 -5.48 -21.14
C ASN A 164 -14.12 -4.99 -20.64
N PHE A 165 -14.36 -3.68 -20.71
CA PHE A 165 -15.63 -3.04 -20.37
C PHE A 165 -15.73 -1.62 -20.95
N ALA A 166 -16.91 -1.00 -20.86
CA ALA A 166 -17.15 0.37 -21.34
C ALA A 166 -16.45 1.43 -20.47
N ILE A 167 -15.87 2.46 -21.10
CA ILE A 167 -15.14 3.55 -20.43
C ILE A 167 -15.95 4.12 -19.25
N GLY A 168 -15.33 4.26 -18.09
CA GLY A 168 -15.96 4.80 -16.87
C GLY A 168 -16.90 3.83 -16.14
N LYS A 169 -17.09 2.60 -16.62
CA LYS A 169 -18.06 1.66 -16.03
C LYS A 169 -17.65 1.20 -14.62
N GLN A 170 -16.41 0.75 -14.48
CA GLN A 170 -15.90 0.10 -13.26
C GLN A 170 -14.38 0.32 -13.13
N PHE A 171 -13.85 0.02 -11.95
CA PHE A 171 -12.41 -0.02 -11.69
C PHE A 171 -11.82 -1.35 -12.16
N GLN A 172 -10.73 -1.28 -12.90
CA GLN A 172 -9.85 -2.43 -13.17
C GLN A 172 -8.41 -1.96 -13.23
N TYR A 173 -7.63 -2.33 -12.22
CA TYR A 173 -6.21 -2.05 -12.18
C TYR A 173 -5.51 -2.55 -13.44
N ASN A 174 -4.77 -1.67 -14.11
CA ASN A 174 -4.28 -1.89 -15.47
C ASN A 174 -2.99 -1.09 -15.74
N GLN A 175 -1.93 -1.74 -16.24
CA GLN A 175 -0.64 -1.09 -16.48
C GLN A 175 -0.58 -0.29 -17.78
N THR A 176 -1.36 -0.66 -18.80
CA THR A 176 -1.50 0.08 -20.06
C THR A 176 -1.86 1.54 -19.80
N ASN A 177 -2.71 1.80 -18.80
CA ASN A 177 -3.08 3.17 -18.44
C ASN A 177 -1.88 4.06 -18.12
N TYR A 178 -0.95 3.57 -17.28
CA TYR A 178 0.19 4.36 -16.85
C TYR A 178 1.29 4.46 -17.91
N TRP A 179 1.40 3.46 -18.77
CA TRP A 179 2.23 3.56 -19.95
C TRP A 179 1.74 4.65 -20.92
N LEU A 180 0.43 4.73 -21.18
CA LEU A 180 -0.15 5.81 -21.99
C LEU A 180 -0.01 7.18 -21.33
N LEU A 181 -0.11 7.28 -20.00
CA LEU A 181 0.18 8.54 -19.28
C LEU A 181 1.64 8.99 -19.47
N ALA A 182 2.59 8.05 -19.49
CA ALA A 182 3.99 8.36 -19.79
C ALA A 182 4.13 8.95 -21.21
N GLN A 183 3.52 8.31 -22.21
CA GLN A 183 3.55 8.80 -23.59
C GLN A 183 2.91 10.20 -23.74
N ILE A 184 1.84 10.50 -22.98
CA ILE A 184 1.24 11.84 -22.95
C ILE A 184 2.22 12.89 -22.40
N ILE A 185 2.93 12.57 -21.32
CA ILE A 185 3.99 13.44 -20.77
C ILE A 185 5.08 13.69 -21.82
N GLU A 186 5.58 12.63 -22.45
CA GLU A 186 6.64 12.72 -23.46
C GLU A 186 6.19 13.54 -24.66
N LYS A 187 4.95 13.33 -25.13
CA LYS A 187 4.38 14.08 -26.25
C LYS A 187 4.28 15.58 -25.97
N ILE A 188 3.82 15.97 -24.77
CA ILE A 188 3.60 17.37 -24.41
C ILE A 188 4.93 18.08 -24.17
N THR A 189 5.90 17.39 -23.56
CA THR A 189 7.12 18.01 -23.03
C THR A 189 8.32 17.87 -23.97
N GLY A 190 8.32 16.86 -24.85
CA GLY A 190 9.47 16.47 -25.67
C GLY A 190 10.61 15.83 -24.87
N MET A 191 10.46 15.64 -23.56
CA MET A 191 11.41 14.94 -22.69
C MET A 191 11.03 13.46 -22.58
N SER A 192 11.98 12.59 -22.23
CA SER A 192 11.61 11.24 -21.77
C SER A 192 10.79 11.32 -20.48
N PHE A 193 9.95 10.32 -20.21
CA PHE A 193 9.18 10.27 -18.97
C PHE A 193 10.06 10.39 -17.72
N ASP A 194 11.17 9.63 -17.67
CA ASP A 194 12.10 9.62 -16.54
C ASP A 194 12.71 11.01 -16.32
N ASP A 195 13.23 11.64 -17.39
CA ASP A 195 13.87 12.96 -17.31
C ASP A 195 12.87 14.03 -16.85
N TYR A 196 11.64 13.99 -17.36
CA TYR A 196 10.60 14.94 -16.96
C TYR A 196 10.33 14.84 -15.46
N ILE A 197 10.14 13.62 -14.94
CA ILE A 197 9.85 13.41 -13.52
C ILE A 197 11.04 13.79 -12.63
N LEU A 198 12.25 13.32 -12.97
CA LEU A 198 13.47 13.62 -12.22
C LEU A 198 13.73 15.13 -12.15
N LYS A 199 13.56 15.83 -13.27
CA LYS A 199 13.73 17.29 -13.34
C LYS A 199 12.69 18.05 -12.52
N ASN A 200 11.42 17.68 -12.63
CA ASN A 200 10.32 18.48 -12.06
C ASN A 200 9.91 18.08 -10.64
N GLN A 201 10.41 16.96 -10.10
CA GLN A 201 10.06 16.50 -8.75
C GLN A 201 11.27 16.26 -7.84
N PHE A 202 12.44 15.94 -8.42
CA PHE A 202 13.61 15.49 -7.66
C PHE A 202 14.89 16.29 -7.93
N ASP A 203 14.78 17.46 -8.57
CA ASP A 203 15.90 18.37 -8.87
C ASP A 203 17.07 17.68 -9.61
N ASN A 204 16.78 16.65 -10.41
CA ASN A 204 17.75 15.78 -11.10
C ASN A 204 18.71 15.00 -10.18
N SER A 205 18.36 14.73 -8.92
CA SER A 205 19.12 13.76 -8.11
C SER A 205 19.01 12.36 -8.73
N THR A 206 20.13 11.73 -9.08
CA THR A 206 20.15 10.38 -9.70
C THR A 206 20.68 9.29 -8.77
N ASN A 207 21.34 9.65 -7.66
CA ASN A 207 21.93 8.68 -6.74
C ASN A 207 20.93 8.19 -5.68
N GLU A 208 19.90 8.99 -5.41
CA GLU A 208 18.88 8.71 -4.38
C GLU A 208 17.52 8.38 -4.99
N VAL A 209 17.36 8.60 -6.29
CA VAL A 209 16.16 8.28 -7.05
C VAL A 209 16.51 8.00 -8.52
N LEU A 210 15.92 6.96 -9.08
CA LEU A 210 16.04 6.60 -10.49
C LEU A 210 14.87 5.73 -10.93
N PHE A 211 14.74 5.51 -12.23
CA PHE A 211 13.78 4.54 -12.78
C PHE A 211 14.49 3.28 -13.27
N SER A 212 14.00 2.13 -12.82
CA SER A 212 14.36 0.81 -13.33
C SER A 212 13.26 -0.19 -12.96
N SER A 213 12.65 -0.76 -14.01
CA SER A 213 11.61 -1.78 -13.88
C SER A 213 12.11 -3.22 -14.02
N ASN A 214 13.43 -3.39 -13.94
CA ASN A 214 14.11 -4.67 -14.10
C ASN A 214 14.78 -5.07 -12.78
N SER A 215 14.31 -6.13 -12.13
CA SER A 215 14.85 -6.60 -10.86
C SER A 215 16.23 -7.28 -11.01
N GLN A 216 16.66 -7.59 -12.24
CA GLN A 216 17.95 -8.21 -12.53
C GLN A 216 19.08 -7.20 -12.77
N GLU A 217 18.76 -5.91 -12.92
CA GLU A 217 19.77 -4.86 -13.09
C GLU A 217 20.58 -4.64 -11.80
N THR A 218 21.90 -4.68 -11.94
CA THR A 218 22.84 -4.32 -10.87
C THR A 218 22.88 -2.81 -10.70
N ILE A 219 22.16 -2.32 -9.69
CA ILE A 219 22.10 -0.90 -9.34
C ILE A 219 22.77 -0.70 -7.98
N PRO A 220 23.76 0.22 -7.85
CA PRO A 220 24.41 0.49 -6.58
C PRO A 220 23.40 0.80 -5.47
N ASN A 221 23.60 0.21 -4.30
CA ASN A 221 22.75 0.39 -3.11
C ASN A 221 21.27 0.00 -3.24
N ARG A 222 20.85 -0.60 -4.36
CA ARG A 222 19.48 -1.11 -4.49
C ARG A 222 19.27 -2.32 -3.59
N ALA A 223 18.24 -2.24 -2.76
CA ALA A 223 17.78 -3.38 -1.98
C ALA A 223 17.32 -4.50 -2.92
N THR A 224 17.80 -5.71 -2.67
CA THR A 224 17.39 -6.89 -3.43
C THR A 224 15.97 -7.26 -3.01
N ARG A 225 15.03 -7.32 -3.97
CA ARG A 225 13.70 -7.84 -3.67
C ARG A 225 13.75 -9.36 -3.56
N TYR A 226 13.14 -9.87 -2.49
CA TYR A 226 13.02 -11.30 -2.23
C TYR A 226 11.57 -11.78 -2.25
N PHE A 227 11.39 -13.00 -2.75
CA PHE A 227 10.21 -13.83 -2.52
C PHE A 227 10.61 -14.99 -1.62
N TYR A 228 9.80 -15.29 -0.61
CA TYR A 228 10.02 -16.48 0.19
C TYR A 228 9.49 -17.72 -0.56
N ASN A 229 10.38 -18.64 -0.91
CA ASN A 229 10.02 -19.93 -1.46
C ASN A 229 9.87 -20.94 -0.34
N GLU A 230 8.67 -21.47 -0.16
CA GLU A 230 8.37 -22.36 0.96
C GLU A 230 8.76 -23.80 0.73
N LYS A 231 8.95 -24.21 -0.53
CA LYS A 231 9.46 -25.54 -0.86
C LYS A 231 10.93 -25.65 -0.44
N THR A 232 11.73 -24.63 -0.76
CA THR A 232 13.15 -24.55 -0.38
C THR A 232 13.33 -23.99 1.04
N LYS A 233 12.32 -23.28 1.57
CA LYS A 233 12.34 -22.54 2.84
C LYS A 233 13.33 -21.37 2.83
N GLU A 234 13.65 -20.85 1.65
CA GLU A 234 14.67 -19.81 1.43
C GLU A 234 14.07 -18.58 0.76
N PHE A 235 14.79 -17.46 0.86
CA PHE A 235 14.49 -16.27 0.08
C PHE A 235 15.15 -16.35 -1.29
N GLU A 236 14.35 -16.16 -2.34
CA GLU A 236 14.80 -16.12 -3.73
C GLU A 236 14.67 -14.71 -4.28
N LYS A 237 15.62 -14.31 -5.13
CA LYS A 237 15.64 -12.97 -5.74
C LYS A 237 14.53 -12.83 -6.77
N ASP A 238 13.89 -11.66 -6.78
CA ASP A 238 12.96 -11.29 -7.87
C ASP A 238 13.73 -11.16 -9.19
N THR A 239 13.27 -11.86 -10.22
CA THR A 239 13.83 -11.80 -11.58
C THR A 239 12.91 -11.07 -12.57
N ASN A 240 11.80 -10.48 -12.09
CA ASN A 240 10.84 -9.80 -12.95
C ASN A 240 11.48 -8.62 -13.69
N ASN A 241 11.22 -8.57 -15.00
CA ASN A 241 11.62 -7.48 -15.87
C ASN A 241 10.41 -6.96 -16.65
N SER A 242 9.95 -5.74 -16.33
CA SER A 242 8.87 -5.06 -17.06
C SER A 242 9.36 -4.09 -18.14
N GLY A 243 10.68 -3.94 -18.30
CA GLY A 243 11.30 -3.01 -19.26
C GLY A 243 10.95 -1.54 -19.04
N VAL A 244 11.36 -0.67 -19.97
CA VAL A 244 11.14 0.79 -19.89
C VAL A 244 9.66 1.16 -19.81
N ARG A 245 8.76 0.38 -20.46
CA ARG A 245 7.30 0.59 -20.37
C ARG A 245 6.75 0.47 -18.96
N GLY A 246 7.47 -0.24 -18.08
CA GLY A 246 7.11 -0.35 -16.67
C GLY A 246 7.44 0.89 -15.85
N HIS A 247 8.21 1.85 -16.36
CA HIS A 247 8.79 2.92 -15.53
C HIS A 247 7.75 3.75 -14.80
N SER A 248 6.72 4.24 -15.51
CA SER A 248 5.61 5.00 -14.93
C SER A 248 4.68 4.18 -14.04
N GLY A 249 4.65 2.87 -14.23
CA GLY A 249 3.80 1.98 -13.46
C GLY A 249 4.46 1.45 -12.19
N ASN A 250 5.77 1.16 -12.23
CA ASN A 250 6.46 0.36 -11.24
C ASN A 250 7.99 0.56 -11.14
N GLY A 251 8.55 1.55 -11.84
CA GLY A 251 10.00 1.67 -12.01
C GLY A 251 10.71 2.53 -10.99
N LEU A 252 10.03 3.31 -10.15
CA LEU A 252 10.72 4.20 -9.22
C LEU A 252 11.52 3.40 -8.20
N ASN A 253 12.81 3.68 -8.14
CA ASN A 253 13.71 3.27 -7.07
C ASN A 253 14.08 4.53 -6.30
N ILE A 254 13.87 4.56 -5.00
CA ILE A 254 14.02 5.77 -4.18
C ILE A 254 14.54 5.43 -2.78
N THR A 255 15.36 6.30 -2.19
CA THR A 255 15.74 6.21 -0.77
C THR A 255 14.60 6.71 0.11
N LEU A 256 14.59 6.31 1.39
CA LEU A 256 13.62 6.85 2.33
C LEU A 256 13.73 8.37 2.45
N GLU A 257 14.95 8.91 2.48
CA GLU A 257 15.19 10.35 2.61
C GLU A 257 14.58 11.13 1.43
N LYS A 258 14.83 10.68 0.20
CA LYS A 258 14.29 11.36 -0.98
C LYS A 258 12.76 11.29 -1.04
N PHE A 259 12.16 10.22 -0.53
CA PHE A 259 10.70 10.12 -0.47
C PHE A 259 10.09 11.04 0.61
N ILE A 260 10.79 11.25 1.75
CA ILE A 260 10.42 12.25 2.75
C ILE A 260 10.50 13.65 2.15
N GLU A 261 11.58 13.98 1.44
CA GLU A 261 11.73 15.28 0.75
C GLU A 261 10.63 15.51 -0.28
N TRP A 262 10.31 14.50 -1.08
CA TRP A 262 9.20 14.57 -2.04
C TRP A 262 7.85 14.82 -1.35
N ASN A 263 7.56 14.13 -0.24
CA ASN A 263 6.36 14.41 0.56
C ASN A 263 6.35 15.86 1.04
N LYS A 264 7.48 16.36 1.54
CA LYS A 264 7.57 17.75 2.00
C LYS A 264 7.27 18.73 0.88
N LYS A 265 7.79 18.52 -0.34
CA LYS A 265 7.46 19.37 -1.49
C LYS A 265 5.97 19.30 -1.88
N LEU A 266 5.31 18.17 -1.68
CA LEU A 266 3.86 18.04 -1.88
C LEU A 266 3.06 18.80 -0.81
N ASP A 267 3.51 18.76 0.45
CA ASP A 267 2.88 19.43 1.59
C ASP A 267 3.05 20.95 1.52
N ASP A 268 4.23 21.42 1.13
CA ASP A 268 4.57 22.84 1.02
C ASP A 268 4.01 23.51 -0.27
N ASP A 269 3.10 22.86 -1.00
CA ASP A 269 2.54 23.32 -2.28
C ASP A 269 3.55 23.55 -3.41
N ILE A 270 4.78 23.02 -3.28
CA ILE A 270 5.85 23.19 -4.28
C ILE A 270 5.57 22.35 -5.51
N LEU A 271 5.12 21.10 -5.34
CA LEU A 271 4.82 20.21 -6.49
C LEU A 271 3.48 20.57 -7.13
N LEU A 272 2.46 20.76 -6.31
CA LEU A 272 1.08 21.02 -6.70
C LEU A 272 0.43 21.91 -5.64
N SER A 273 -0.32 22.92 -6.07
CA SER A 273 -1.14 23.74 -5.17
C SER A 273 -2.26 22.93 -4.52
N ASP A 274 -2.73 23.37 -3.35
CA ASP A 274 -3.87 22.78 -2.64
C ASP A 274 -5.11 22.54 -3.52
N LYS A 275 -5.42 23.47 -4.42
CA LYS A 275 -6.53 23.31 -5.36
C LYS A 275 -6.35 22.10 -6.27
N VAL A 276 -5.14 21.92 -6.79
CA VAL A 276 -4.83 20.82 -7.72
C VAL A 276 -4.69 19.50 -6.98
N LYS A 277 -4.15 19.50 -5.74
CA LYS A 277 -4.17 18.32 -4.86
C LYS A 277 -5.59 17.85 -4.56
N THR A 278 -6.52 18.78 -4.33
CA THR A 278 -7.94 18.46 -4.11
C THR A 278 -8.56 17.76 -5.32
N GLU A 279 -8.30 18.25 -6.54
CA GLU A 279 -8.76 17.60 -7.78
C GLU A 279 -8.13 16.20 -7.98
N MET A 280 -6.87 16.03 -7.59
CA MET A 280 -6.16 14.75 -7.63
C MET A 280 -6.75 13.71 -6.66
N TRP A 281 -7.21 14.15 -5.49
CA TRP A 281 -7.82 13.28 -4.49
C TRP A 281 -9.35 13.21 -4.58
N GLU A 282 -9.96 13.83 -5.59
CA GLU A 282 -11.39 13.69 -5.83
C GLU A 282 -11.73 12.25 -6.26
N PRO A 283 -12.76 11.62 -5.66
CA PRO A 283 -13.22 10.30 -6.07
C PRO A 283 -13.74 10.28 -7.51
N PHE A 284 -13.27 9.32 -8.30
CA PHE A 284 -13.79 9.11 -9.64
C PHE A 284 -15.22 8.57 -9.61
N SER A 285 -16.11 9.16 -10.40
CA SER A 285 -17.52 8.76 -10.49
C SER A 285 -17.70 7.56 -11.43
N PHE A 286 -17.55 6.35 -10.92
CA PHE A 286 -17.81 5.11 -11.67
C PHE A 286 -19.30 4.91 -11.96
N THR A 287 -19.63 4.44 -13.17
CA THR A 287 -21.03 4.20 -13.57
C THR A 287 -21.70 3.12 -12.74
N ASN A 288 -20.94 2.12 -12.28
CA ASN A 288 -21.48 1.05 -11.43
C ASN A 288 -21.81 1.49 -10.00
N LYS A 289 -21.34 2.68 -9.56
CA LYS A 289 -21.53 3.26 -8.22
C LYS A 289 -21.06 2.36 -7.05
N LYS A 290 -20.26 1.33 -7.33
CA LYS A 290 -19.76 0.38 -6.32
C LYS A 290 -18.27 0.54 -6.09
N ASP A 291 -17.54 0.87 -7.14
CA ASP A 291 -16.10 1.01 -7.05
C ASP A 291 -15.72 2.39 -6.53
N HIS A 292 -14.58 2.44 -5.84
CA HIS A 292 -14.02 3.66 -5.29
C HIS A 292 -12.53 3.72 -5.61
N PHE A 293 -12.11 4.81 -6.24
CA PHE A 293 -10.71 5.12 -6.57
C PHE A 293 -10.61 6.60 -6.93
N LEU A 294 -9.44 7.21 -6.77
CA LEU A 294 -9.21 8.63 -7.04
C LEU A 294 -8.45 8.81 -8.36
N HIS A 295 -7.96 10.02 -8.64
CA HIS A 295 -7.13 10.27 -9.82
C HIS A 295 -5.67 9.86 -9.57
N GLY A 296 -5.41 8.56 -9.63
CA GLY A 296 -4.08 7.96 -9.49
C GLY A 296 -3.61 7.72 -8.06
N TRP A 297 -4.53 7.91 -7.10
CA TRP A 297 -4.38 7.63 -5.69
C TRP A 297 -5.50 6.72 -5.22
N ASN A 298 -5.25 5.95 -4.16
CA ASN A 298 -6.28 5.20 -3.46
C ASN A 298 -6.73 5.93 -2.20
N SER A 299 -8.02 5.82 -1.85
CA SER A 299 -8.55 6.17 -0.53
C SER A 299 -8.70 4.90 0.28
N ILE A 300 -8.15 4.88 1.49
CA ILE A 300 -8.19 3.75 2.40
C ILE A 300 -8.64 4.26 3.76
N GLN A 301 -9.58 3.58 4.38
CA GLN A 301 -10.00 3.91 5.75
C GLN A 301 -9.18 3.14 6.77
N VAL A 302 -8.71 3.85 7.79
CA VAL A 302 -8.07 3.24 8.97
C VAL A 302 -8.90 3.68 10.18
N ASN A 303 -9.57 2.73 10.83
CA ASN A 303 -10.50 3.01 11.95
C ASN A 303 -11.53 4.11 11.62
N GLY A 304 -12.09 4.09 10.40
CA GLY A 304 -13.09 5.06 9.93
C GLY A 304 -12.53 6.44 9.53
N MET A 305 -11.22 6.64 9.60
CA MET A 305 -10.55 7.85 9.10
C MET A 305 -10.05 7.62 7.68
N ASP A 306 -10.34 8.57 6.79
CA ASP A 306 -9.85 8.52 5.41
C ASP A 306 -8.35 8.78 5.35
N SER A 307 -7.70 8.08 4.44
CA SER A 307 -6.27 8.25 4.18
C SER A 307 -5.95 7.97 2.72
N TYR A 308 -5.04 8.76 2.17
CA TYR A 308 -4.73 8.79 0.75
C TYR A 308 -3.36 8.18 0.52
N GLY A 309 -3.23 7.35 -0.50
CA GLY A 309 -1.92 6.80 -0.81
C GLY A 309 -1.95 5.70 -1.83
N PHE A 310 -0.86 4.95 -1.87
CA PHE A 310 -0.77 3.76 -2.69
C PHE A 310 0.31 2.83 -2.17
N SER A 311 0.19 1.55 -2.50
CA SER A 311 1.17 0.53 -2.19
C SER A 311 1.83 0.02 -3.46
N GLY A 312 2.94 -0.69 -3.31
CA GLY A 312 3.60 -1.32 -4.43
C GLY A 312 4.34 -2.59 -4.07
N GLY A 313 4.19 -3.59 -4.95
CA GLY A 313 4.88 -4.87 -4.84
C GLY A 313 4.58 -5.65 -3.56
N ASN A 314 3.54 -5.24 -2.83
CA ASN A 314 3.21 -5.66 -1.47
C ASN A 314 4.33 -5.39 -0.43
N LEU A 315 5.22 -4.45 -0.70
CA LEU A 315 6.44 -4.21 0.10
C LEU A 315 6.67 -2.73 0.40
N ALA A 316 6.19 -1.84 -0.47
CA ALA A 316 6.22 -0.41 -0.26
C ALA A 316 4.81 0.12 -0.03
N ALA A 317 4.69 1.12 0.85
CA ALA A 317 3.45 1.84 1.07
C ALA A 317 3.73 3.30 1.43
N PHE A 318 2.94 4.18 0.85
CA PHE A 318 2.88 5.60 1.20
C PHE A 318 1.46 5.91 1.64
N ARG A 319 1.30 6.50 2.82
CA ARG A 319 -0.01 6.82 3.39
C ARG A 319 -0.05 8.21 3.97
N LYS A 320 -1.04 9.00 3.57
CA LYS A 320 -1.27 10.36 4.03
C LYS A 320 -2.62 10.48 4.72
N PHE A 321 -2.62 11.05 5.92
CA PHE A 321 -3.79 11.41 6.71
C PHE A 321 -3.88 12.93 6.71
N THR A 322 -4.58 13.50 5.72
CA THR A 322 -4.65 14.95 5.50
C THR A 322 -5.21 15.68 6.70
N ASP A 323 -6.25 15.13 7.33
CA ASP A 323 -6.95 15.73 8.46
C ASP A 323 -6.11 15.78 9.75
N ASN A 324 -5.02 15.00 9.79
CA ASN A 324 -4.13 14.89 10.96
C ASN A 324 -2.72 15.40 10.67
N ASN A 325 -2.49 15.97 9.49
CA ASN A 325 -1.18 16.35 8.96
C ASN A 325 -0.11 15.28 9.25
N ALA A 326 -0.38 14.04 8.82
CA ALA A 326 0.53 12.91 9.01
C ALA A 326 0.77 12.14 7.71
N THR A 327 2.02 11.74 7.49
CA THR A 327 2.42 10.85 6.40
C THR A 327 3.25 9.71 6.97
N ILE A 328 3.02 8.49 6.48
CA ILE A 328 3.79 7.31 6.81
C ILE A 328 4.35 6.72 5.52
N ILE A 329 5.63 6.39 5.54
CA ILE A 329 6.34 5.79 4.41
C ILE A 329 6.96 4.50 4.92
N LEU A 330 6.60 3.38 4.31
CA LEU A 330 7.16 2.05 4.59
C LEU A 330 7.80 1.53 3.30
N LEU A 331 9.07 1.15 3.37
CA LEU A 331 9.82 0.52 2.29
C LEU A 331 10.39 -0.79 2.82
N SER A 332 10.11 -1.93 2.18
CA SER A 332 10.75 -3.21 2.51
C SER A 332 11.25 -3.92 1.27
N ASN A 333 12.08 -4.95 1.46
CA ASN A 333 12.67 -5.72 0.35
C ASN A 333 12.22 -7.20 0.32
N GLY A 334 11.22 -7.57 1.12
CA GLY A 334 10.68 -8.93 1.11
C GLY A 334 9.92 -9.26 2.39
N TYR A 335 9.26 -10.42 2.37
CA TYR A 335 8.58 -11.00 3.52
C TYR A 335 8.29 -12.47 3.21
N LYS A 336 8.04 -13.25 4.27
CA LYS A 336 7.41 -14.56 4.18
C LYS A 336 5.89 -14.46 4.09
N ILE A 337 5.31 -13.54 4.86
CA ILE A 337 3.86 -13.28 4.91
C ILE A 337 3.64 -11.79 4.60
N PRO A 338 2.93 -11.42 3.52
CA PRO A 338 2.72 -10.01 3.18
C PRO A 338 2.09 -9.23 4.34
N ALA A 339 2.67 -8.07 4.65
CA ALA A 339 2.29 -7.29 5.83
C ALA A 339 2.37 -5.77 5.67
N TYR A 340 2.64 -5.25 4.48
CA TYR A 340 2.86 -3.82 4.27
C TYR A 340 1.65 -2.95 4.70
N ASP A 341 0.42 -3.35 4.32
CA ASP A 341 -0.80 -2.62 4.70
C ASP A 341 -1.09 -2.75 6.21
N ILE A 342 -0.77 -3.91 6.78
CA ILE A 342 -0.91 -4.17 8.22
C ILE A 342 0.01 -3.23 9.00
N ILE A 343 1.30 -3.24 8.65
CA ILE A 343 2.34 -2.45 9.30
C ILE A 343 2.00 -0.96 9.19
N ILE A 344 1.67 -0.46 7.99
CA ILE A 344 1.41 0.98 7.84
C ILE A 344 0.17 1.43 8.62
N ASN A 345 -0.88 0.60 8.71
CA ASN A 345 -2.07 0.91 9.49
C ASN A 345 -1.80 0.88 11.00
N ASP A 346 -1.03 -0.10 11.50
CA ASP A 346 -0.67 -0.17 12.92
C ASP A 346 0.24 0.99 13.32
N ILE A 347 1.21 1.36 12.47
CA ILE A 347 2.05 2.55 12.67
C ILE A 347 1.20 3.83 12.69
N ALA A 348 0.16 3.92 11.85
CA ALA A 348 -0.77 5.04 11.88
C ALA A 348 -1.49 5.12 13.22
N ARG A 349 -2.02 4.00 13.70
CA ARG A 349 -2.68 3.91 15.01
C ARG A 349 -1.71 4.24 16.17
N ILE A 350 -0.43 3.87 16.09
CA ILE A 350 0.57 4.23 17.11
C ILE A 350 0.87 5.74 17.09
N SER A 351 0.93 6.35 15.90
CA SER A 351 1.47 7.70 15.69
C SER A 351 0.41 8.81 15.69
N ILE A 352 -0.85 8.46 15.42
CA ILE A 352 -1.97 9.39 15.30
C ILE A 352 -2.91 9.12 16.49
N PRO A 353 -2.90 9.98 17.54
CA PRO A 353 -3.74 9.83 18.73
C PRO A 353 -5.23 9.69 18.42
N GLU A 354 -5.70 10.32 17.36
CA GLU A 354 -7.10 10.26 16.90
C GLU A 354 -7.45 8.86 16.34
N LEU A 355 -6.47 8.13 15.82
CA LEU A 355 -6.61 6.73 15.40
C LEU A 355 -6.40 5.73 16.54
N LYS A 356 -5.90 6.17 17.71
CA LYS A 356 -5.71 5.30 18.88
C LYS A 356 -7.08 4.86 19.42
N ALA A 357 -7.61 3.77 18.88
CA ALA A 357 -8.41 2.86 19.70
C ALA A 357 -7.53 2.40 20.88
N LYS A 358 -8.05 2.36 22.10
CA LYS A 358 -7.26 2.11 23.32
C LYS A 358 -6.47 0.78 23.24
N LYS A 359 -5.15 0.89 23.04
CA LYS A 359 -4.07 -0.13 23.21
C LYS A 359 -3.94 -1.23 22.14
N LEU A 360 -3.18 -0.92 21.07
CA LEU A 360 -2.60 -1.86 20.08
C LEU A 360 -1.84 -3.06 20.67
N ALA A 361 -1.18 -2.90 21.82
CA ALA A 361 -0.28 -3.91 22.40
C ALA A 361 -0.95 -5.28 22.67
N LYS A 362 -2.28 -5.36 22.63
CA LYS A 362 -3.04 -6.59 22.90
C LYS A 362 -3.52 -7.33 21.64
N GLU A 363 -3.53 -6.69 20.46
CA GLU A 363 -3.79 -7.40 19.18
C GLU A 363 -2.63 -8.35 18.84
N GLU A 364 -1.40 -7.95 19.15
CA GLU A 364 -0.19 -8.77 18.98
C GLU A 364 -0.20 -10.03 19.86
N ASP A 365 -0.76 -9.96 21.07
CA ASP A 365 -0.88 -11.13 21.95
C ASP A 365 -1.79 -12.18 21.33
N VAL A 366 -2.93 -11.76 20.76
CA VAL A 366 -3.84 -12.65 20.02
C VAL A 366 -3.09 -13.29 18.85
N MET A 367 -2.39 -12.48 18.07
CA MET A 367 -1.59 -12.94 16.92
C MET A 367 -0.55 -13.98 17.33
N ASN A 368 0.23 -13.72 18.37
CA ASN A 368 1.26 -14.62 18.87
C ASN A 368 0.69 -16.01 19.23
N PHE A 369 -0.48 -16.04 19.89
CA PHE A 369 -1.16 -17.31 20.17
C PHE A 369 -1.63 -18.00 18.89
N VAL A 370 -2.17 -17.28 17.91
CA VAL A 370 -2.59 -17.85 16.60
C VAL A 370 -1.41 -18.48 15.86
N ILE A 371 -0.27 -17.79 15.79
CA ILE A 371 0.93 -18.29 15.09
C ILE A 371 1.48 -19.55 15.75
N ARG A 372 1.39 -19.62 17.08
CA ARG A 372 1.83 -20.77 17.89
C ARG A 372 0.79 -21.88 17.97
N HIS A 373 -0.34 -21.77 17.26
CA HIS A 373 -1.46 -22.73 17.30
C HIS A 373 -2.08 -22.91 18.69
N GLN A 374 -1.99 -21.88 19.52
CA GLN A 374 -2.57 -21.81 20.88
C GLN A 374 -3.96 -21.16 20.83
N PHE A 375 -4.90 -21.79 20.13
CA PHE A 375 -6.18 -21.15 19.79
C PHE A 375 -7.08 -20.90 21.00
N ASN A 376 -6.99 -21.69 22.07
CA ASN A 376 -7.76 -21.46 23.29
C ASN A 376 -7.31 -20.16 23.98
N GLU A 377 -6.01 -19.96 24.08
CA GLU A 377 -5.38 -18.75 24.60
C GLU A 377 -5.66 -17.56 23.68
N ALA A 378 -5.64 -17.76 22.36
CA ALA A 378 -6.01 -16.74 21.38
C ALA A 378 -7.46 -16.27 21.58
N ILE A 379 -8.41 -17.20 21.80
CA ILE A 379 -9.82 -16.88 22.07
C ILE A 379 -9.97 -16.09 23.38
N GLN A 380 -9.30 -16.52 24.45
CA GLN A 380 -9.34 -15.81 25.73
C GLN A 380 -8.75 -14.40 25.61
N SER A 381 -7.61 -14.27 24.93
CA SER A 381 -6.96 -13.00 24.66
C SER A 381 -7.86 -12.07 23.84
N PHE A 382 -8.50 -12.59 22.78
CA PHE A 382 -9.42 -11.82 21.94
C PHE A 382 -10.68 -11.37 22.72
N LYS A 383 -11.27 -12.25 23.55
CA LYS A 383 -12.43 -11.88 24.38
C LYS A 383 -12.09 -10.73 25.31
N LYS A 384 -10.97 -10.82 26.01
CA LYS A 384 -10.48 -9.75 26.89
C LYS A 384 -10.23 -8.45 26.11
N LEU A 385 -9.58 -8.55 24.95
CA LEU A 385 -9.35 -7.41 24.06
C LEU A 385 -10.67 -6.72 23.66
N LYS A 386 -11.69 -7.51 23.32
CA LYS A 386 -13.03 -7.03 22.93
C LYS A 386 -13.80 -6.42 24.09
N GLU A 387 -13.73 -6.99 25.28
CA GLU A 387 -14.33 -6.42 26.49
C GLU A 387 -13.74 -5.05 26.83
N GLU A 388 -12.43 -4.89 26.66
CA GLU A 388 -11.75 -3.63 26.90
C GLU A 388 -11.99 -2.58 25.79
N ASN A 389 -12.37 -3.03 24.59
CA ASN A 389 -12.56 -2.18 23.41
C ASN A 389 -13.86 -2.52 22.67
N PRO A 390 -15.04 -2.34 23.29
CA PRO A 390 -16.31 -2.83 22.77
C PRO A 390 -16.74 -2.20 21.43
N ASN A 391 -16.23 -1.00 21.12
CA ASN A 391 -16.56 -0.26 19.91
C ASN A 391 -15.54 -0.48 18.76
N SER A 392 -14.46 -1.24 19.01
CA SER A 392 -13.47 -1.53 17.98
C SER A 392 -13.98 -2.66 17.09
N ASP A 393 -13.86 -2.47 15.77
CA ASP A 393 -14.11 -3.54 14.81
C ASP A 393 -12.92 -4.51 14.69
N PHE A 394 -11.73 -4.15 15.19
CA PHE A 394 -10.49 -4.91 15.08
C PHE A 394 -10.10 -5.24 13.63
N ASP A 395 -10.40 -4.37 12.66
CA ASP A 395 -10.27 -4.70 11.24
C ASP A 395 -8.87 -5.24 10.84
N ASN A 396 -7.79 -4.54 11.21
CA ASN A 396 -6.42 -5.03 11.02
C ASN A 396 -6.22 -6.44 11.61
N LEU A 397 -6.61 -6.69 12.86
CA LEU A 397 -6.42 -8.01 13.48
C LEU A 397 -7.12 -9.11 12.69
N LYS A 398 -8.35 -8.89 12.20
CA LYS A 398 -9.07 -9.88 11.38
C LYS A 398 -8.30 -10.21 10.10
N TRP A 399 -7.80 -9.18 9.43
CA TRP A 399 -7.00 -9.30 8.22
C TRP A 399 -5.65 -9.98 8.47
N ASN A 400 -4.99 -9.67 9.59
CA ASN A 400 -3.73 -10.27 10.00
C ASN A 400 -3.88 -11.79 10.20
N ILE A 401 -4.91 -12.19 10.95
CA ILE A 401 -5.25 -13.60 11.16
C ILE A 401 -5.55 -14.28 9.81
N ASN A 402 -6.29 -13.62 8.92
CA ASN A 402 -6.60 -14.17 7.61
C ASN A 402 -5.34 -14.35 6.74
N SER A 403 -4.41 -13.39 6.79
CA SER A 403 -3.12 -13.45 6.10
C SER A 403 -2.26 -14.62 6.62
N ILE A 404 -2.28 -14.88 7.94
CA ILE A 404 -1.62 -16.06 8.51
C ILE A 404 -2.22 -17.35 7.92
N GLY A 405 -3.55 -17.47 7.88
CA GLY A 405 -4.23 -18.62 7.28
C GLY A 405 -3.85 -18.83 5.82
N ASN A 406 -3.88 -17.75 5.02
CA ASN A 406 -3.45 -17.77 3.62
C ASN A 406 -1.99 -18.22 3.48
N SER A 407 -1.09 -17.79 4.39
CA SER A 407 0.30 -18.25 4.36
C SER A 407 0.44 -19.76 4.59
N TYR A 408 -0.46 -20.37 5.37
CA TYR A 408 -0.44 -21.83 5.54
C TYR A 408 -0.90 -22.57 4.28
N ILE A 409 -1.86 -22.01 3.52
CA ILE A 409 -2.27 -22.55 2.22
C ILE A 409 -1.16 -22.37 1.18
N TYR A 410 -0.91 -21.12 0.79
CA TYR A 410 -0.16 -20.79 -0.43
C TYR A 410 1.33 -20.97 -0.24
N SER A 411 1.77 -20.76 0.99
CA SER A 411 3.17 -20.78 1.33
C SER A 411 3.51 -22.18 1.88
N LYS A 412 2.92 -22.62 2.99
CA LYS A 412 3.35 -23.86 3.67
C LYS A 412 2.75 -25.17 3.15
N ASN A 413 1.80 -25.12 2.21
CA ASN A 413 0.98 -26.26 1.77
C ASN A 413 0.43 -27.10 2.95
N ASN A 414 0.08 -26.42 4.05
CA ASN A 414 -0.41 -27.03 5.27
C ASN A 414 -1.86 -26.59 5.51
N ILE A 415 -2.76 -27.31 4.84
CA ILE A 415 -4.19 -27.01 4.82
C ILE A 415 -4.81 -27.17 6.21
N GLU A 416 -4.34 -28.12 7.03
CA GLU A 416 -4.86 -28.31 8.41
C GLU A 416 -4.64 -27.09 9.27
N ASN A 417 -3.40 -26.58 9.30
CA ASN A 417 -3.06 -25.38 10.05
C ASN A 417 -3.82 -24.15 9.52
N ALA A 418 -4.01 -24.05 8.20
CA ALA A 418 -4.82 -22.99 7.61
C ALA A 418 -6.27 -23.06 8.09
N ILE A 419 -6.87 -24.26 8.07
CA ILE A 419 -8.24 -24.49 8.55
C ILE A 419 -8.38 -24.06 10.01
N ASP A 420 -7.43 -24.39 10.88
CA ASP A 420 -7.53 -24.02 12.30
C ASP A 420 -7.42 -22.51 12.52
N VAL A 421 -6.54 -21.83 11.78
CA VAL A 421 -6.46 -20.36 11.79
C VAL A 421 -7.76 -19.73 11.26
N PHE A 422 -8.31 -20.23 10.17
CA PHE A 422 -9.56 -19.70 9.61
C PHE A 422 -10.77 -20.02 10.49
N LYS A 423 -10.82 -21.16 11.17
CA LYS A 423 -11.85 -21.46 12.18
C LYS A 423 -11.82 -20.44 13.30
N PHE A 424 -10.63 -20.17 13.85
CA PHE A 424 -10.46 -19.15 14.88
C PHE A 424 -10.97 -17.78 14.40
N ASN A 425 -10.55 -17.36 13.20
CA ASN A 425 -10.99 -16.09 12.61
C ASN A 425 -12.52 -16.03 12.44
N ALA A 426 -13.09 -17.13 11.94
CA ALA A 426 -14.52 -17.28 11.73
C ALA A 426 -15.33 -17.34 13.04
N GLU A 427 -14.74 -17.80 14.14
CA GLU A 427 -15.34 -17.82 15.48
C GLU A 427 -15.37 -16.42 16.10
N VAL A 428 -14.24 -15.71 16.06
CA VAL A 428 -14.10 -14.39 16.67
C VAL A 428 -14.72 -13.27 15.81
N ASN A 429 -14.88 -13.51 14.50
CA ASN A 429 -15.47 -12.59 13.53
C ASN A 429 -16.64 -13.21 12.74
N PRO A 430 -17.74 -13.61 13.40
CA PRO A 430 -18.77 -14.45 12.79
C PRO A 430 -19.59 -13.79 11.67
N ASN A 431 -19.60 -12.45 11.62
CA ASN A 431 -20.36 -11.65 10.65
C ASN A 431 -19.49 -11.13 9.49
N TRP A 432 -18.19 -11.44 9.48
CA TRP A 432 -17.31 -11.02 8.40
C TRP A 432 -17.27 -12.08 7.30
N TRP A 433 -17.78 -11.75 6.11
CA TRP A 433 -17.98 -12.73 5.03
C TRP A 433 -16.67 -13.40 4.58
N VAL A 434 -15.56 -12.66 4.57
CA VAL A 434 -14.23 -13.16 4.18
C VAL A 434 -13.78 -14.30 5.09
N SER A 435 -14.01 -14.20 6.41
CA SER A 435 -13.67 -15.29 7.35
C SER A 435 -14.36 -16.62 6.99
N LYS A 436 -15.58 -16.56 6.43
CA LYS A 436 -16.34 -17.73 5.99
C LYS A 436 -15.88 -18.20 4.63
N ALA A 437 -15.60 -17.29 3.70
CA ALA A 437 -15.08 -17.62 2.38
C ALA A 437 -13.71 -18.31 2.45
N SER A 438 -12.75 -17.74 3.20
CA SER A 438 -11.41 -18.34 3.36
C SER A 438 -11.46 -19.70 4.07
N LEU A 439 -12.34 -19.87 5.06
CA LEU A 439 -12.56 -21.18 5.67
C LEU A 439 -13.19 -22.19 4.68
N ALA A 440 -14.10 -21.74 3.81
CA ALA A 440 -14.70 -22.57 2.77
C ALA A 440 -13.66 -23.06 1.76
N GLU A 441 -12.80 -22.16 1.29
CA GLU A 441 -11.69 -22.45 0.36
C GLU A 441 -10.72 -23.47 0.96
N ALA A 442 -10.37 -23.31 2.24
CA ALA A 442 -9.49 -24.26 2.93
C ALA A 442 -10.13 -25.66 3.05
N TYR A 443 -11.45 -25.75 3.29
CA TYR A 443 -12.17 -27.02 3.28
C TYR A 443 -12.28 -27.63 1.88
N GLU A 444 -12.49 -26.82 0.84
CA GLU A 444 -12.46 -27.28 -0.55
C GLU A 444 -11.11 -27.90 -0.88
N MET A 445 -10.01 -27.24 -0.52
CA MET A 445 -8.64 -27.77 -0.72
C MET A 445 -8.38 -29.07 0.03
N LYS A 446 -9.06 -29.28 1.18
CA LYS A 446 -9.03 -30.55 1.94
C LYS A 446 -9.97 -31.62 1.36
N ASN A 447 -10.72 -31.32 0.30
CA ASN A 447 -11.76 -32.18 -0.26
C ASN A 447 -12.94 -32.44 0.71
N ASP A 448 -13.24 -31.52 1.62
CA ASP A 448 -14.43 -31.57 2.48
C ASP A 448 -15.57 -30.71 1.87
N SER A 449 -16.19 -31.22 0.81
CA SER A 449 -17.23 -30.53 0.04
C SER A 449 -18.41 -30.06 0.90
N LEU A 450 -18.80 -30.86 1.91
CA LEU A 450 -19.92 -30.53 2.79
C LEU A 450 -19.63 -29.27 3.63
N LYS A 451 -18.45 -29.20 4.26
CA LYS A 451 -18.06 -28.01 5.04
C LYS A 451 -17.75 -26.82 4.15
N ALA A 452 -17.15 -27.04 2.97
CA ALA A 452 -16.90 -25.97 2.01
C ALA A 452 -18.22 -25.31 1.56
N ILE A 453 -19.19 -26.09 1.06
CA ILE A 453 -20.50 -25.58 0.61
C ILE A 453 -21.23 -24.86 1.75
N LYS A 454 -21.20 -25.40 2.98
CA LYS A 454 -21.83 -24.77 4.14
C LYS A 454 -21.25 -23.37 4.41
N ASN A 455 -19.93 -23.24 4.35
CA ASN A 455 -19.26 -21.97 4.62
C ASN A 455 -19.43 -20.97 3.45
N TYR A 456 -19.36 -21.41 2.19
CA TYR A 456 -19.63 -20.54 1.04
C TYR A 456 -21.05 -19.96 1.08
N LYS A 457 -22.06 -20.77 1.41
CA LYS A 457 -23.43 -20.26 1.57
C LYS A 457 -23.52 -19.19 2.65
N LYS A 458 -22.82 -19.39 3.78
CA LYS A 458 -22.79 -18.40 4.87
C LYS A 458 -22.05 -17.12 4.45
N ALA A 459 -20.96 -17.25 3.70
CA ALA A 459 -20.22 -16.10 3.16
C ALA A 459 -21.09 -15.27 2.21
N ILE A 460 -21.82 -15.90 1.28
CA ILE A 460 -22.75 -15.22 0.36
C ILE A 460 -23.83 -14.46 1.13
N LEU A 461 -24.40 -15.05 2.18
CA LEU A 461 -25.41 -14.40 3.01
C LEU A 461 -24.86 -13.17 3.75
N LEU A 462 -23.59 -13.20 4.18
CA LEU A 462 -22.94 -12.08 4.85
C LEU A 462 -22.45 -11.00 3.88
N ASN A 463 -22.16 -11.35 2.62
CA ASN A 463 -21.71 -10.43 1.59
C ASN A 463 -22.89 -9.84 0.80
N GLU A 464 -23.84 -9.21 1.49
CA GLU A 464 -25.11 -8.72 0.92
C GLU A 464 -24.90 -7.71 -0.22
N ASN A 465 -23.87 -6.87 -0.09
CA ASN A 465 -23.52 -5.85 -1.10
C ASN A 465 -22.72 -6.40 -2.28
N ASN A 466 -22.40 -7.70 -2.27
CA ASN A 466 -21.52 -8.34 -3.24
C ASN A 466 -20.19 -7.60 -3.38
N GLU A 467 -19.54 -7.33 -2.25
CA GLU A 467 -18.19 -6.78 -2.18
C GLU A 467 -17.25 -7.60 -3.07
N TRP A 468 -16.39 -6.89 -3.82
CA TRP A 468 -15.47 -7.43 -4.83
C TRP A 468 -16.13 -8.27 -5.94
N ASN A 469 -17.45 -8.17 -6.10
CA ASN A 469 -18.23 -9.03 -6.99
C ASN A 469 -17.98 -10.54 -6.74
N TYR A 470 -17.65 -10.92 -5.51
CA TYR A 470 -17.16 -12.27 -5.19
C TYR A 470 -18.28 -13.31 -5.06
N ASN A 471 -19.55 -12.90 -4.91
CA ASN A 471 -20.67 -13.84 -4.71
C ASN A 471 -20.86 -14.79 -5.89
N GLU A 472 -20.65 -14.32 -7.13
CA GLU A 472 -20.76 -15.19 -8.31
C GLU A 472 -19.66 -16.26 -8.34
N GLN A 473 -18.45 -15.92 -7.92
CA GLN A 473 -17.35 -16.88 -7.80
C GLN A 473 -17.69 -17.97 -6.78
N MET A 474 -18.19 -17.57 -5.61
CA MET A 474 -18.61 -18.51 -4.56
C MET A 474 -19.79 -19.40 -5.00
N LYS A 475 -20.75 -18.87 -5.76
CA LYS A 475 -21.87 -19.65 -6.33
C LYS A 475 -21.36 -20.71 -7.32
N ASN A 476 -20.43 -20.36 -8.18
CA ASN A 476 -19.81 -21.29 -9.12
C ASN A 476 -19.06 -22.41 -8.39
N LYS A 477 -18.28 -22.07 -7.35
CA LYS A 477 -17.64 -23.05 -6.47
C LYS A 477 -18.63 -24.02 -5.82
N ILE A 478 -19.76 -23.52 -5.30
CA ILE A 478 -20.81 -24.39 -4.75
C ILE A 478 -21.37 -25.35 -5.82
N ALA A 479 -21.58 -24.87 -7.05
CA ALA A 479 -22.10 -25.71 -8.14
C ALA A 479 -21.08 -26.82 -8.50
N GLU A 480 -19.80 -26.49 -8.63
CA GLU A 480 -18.72 -27.45 -8.88
C GLU A 480 -18.62 -28.51 -7.78
N LEU A 481 -18.68 -28.10 -6.51
CA LEU A 481 -18.57 -29.00 -5.37
C LEU A 481 -19.76 -29.93 -5.18
N LYS A 482 -20.94 -29.59 -5.70
CA LYS A 482 -22.12 -30.48 -5.69
C LYS A 482 -22.06 -31.57 -6.75
N ASN A 483 -21.23 -31.37 -7.77
CA ASN A 483 -21.07 -32.29 -8.90
C ASN A 483 -19.88 -33.24 -8.71
N LYS A 484 -19.15 -33.13 -7.60
CA LYS A 484 -18.10 -34.05 -7.14
C LYS A 484 -18.64 -34.88 -5.99
#